data_AF-A0A5B0TGN3-F1
#
_entry.id   AF-A0A5B0TGN3-F1
#
_cell.length_a   1.000
_cell.length_b   1.000
_cell.length_c   1.000
_cell.angle_alpha   90.00
_cell.angle_beta   90.00
_cell.angle_gamma   90.00
#
_symmetry.space_group_name_H-M   'P 1'
#
loop_
_entity.id
_entity.type
_entity.pdbx_description
1 polymer ?
#
loop_
_entity_poly.entity_id
_entity_poly.type
_entity_poly.pdbx_seq_one_letter_code
_entity_poly.pdbx_strand_id
1 'polypeptide(L)'
;MNSSTNAAKRWWYIMPIVFITYSLAYLDRANFSFASAAGINEDLGITKGISSLLGALFFLGYFFFQIPGAIYAERRSVRKLIFVCLILWGACASLTGMVSNIPMLAAIRFILGVVEAAVMPAMLIYISNWFTKSERSRANTFLILGNPVTVLWMSVVSGYLIQALGWREMFIIEGFPAIIWAFCWWVLVKDKPSQVGWLSESEKAALQAQLEKEQQGIKAVRNYSEAFRSRNVILLCMQYFAWSIGVYGFVLWLPSIIRNGGANLGMVEVGWLSSVPYLAATAAMILVSWASDKLQNRKLFVWPLLLIAAFAFIGSWAVGADHFWISYTLLVIAGAAMYAPYGPFFAIIPEMLPRNVAGGAMALINSMGALGSFFGSWFVGYLNGATGSPSASYIFMGVALFVSVWLTLIVKPANNQQLPIGARHA
;
A
#
# COMPACT_ATOMS: atom_id res chain seq x y z
N MET A 1 0.77 16.23 -35.23
CA MET A 1 0.05 15.02 -34.75
C MET A 1 0.02 15.05 -33.24
N ASN A 2 -1.18 15.05 -32.65
CA ASN A 2 -1.44 15.49 -31.28
C ASN A 2 -0.75 14.61 -30.24
N SER A 3 0.08 15.22 -29.37
CA SER A 3 0.69 14.56 -28.21
C SER A 3 -0.37 13.94 -27.27
N SER A 4 -1.59 14.47 -27.27
CA SER A 4 -2.72 14.01 -26.45
C SER A 4 -3.29 12.64 -26.88
N THR A 5 -3.32 12.30 -28.17
CA THR A 5 -3.84 11.01 -28.65
C THR A 5 -2.91 9.85 -28.31
N ASN A 6 -1.59 10.10 -28.30
CA ASN A 6 -0.58 9.08 -27.95
C ASN A 6 -0.60 8.77 -26.46
N ALA A 7 -0.79 9.79 -25.62
CA ALA A 7 -0.99 9.62 -24.18
C ALA A 7 -2.20 8.71 -23.90
N ALA A 8 -3.36 8.99 -24.51
CA ALA A 8 -4.58 8.22 -24.30
C ALA A 8 -4.39 6.73 -24.63
N LYS A 9 -3.71 6.39 -25.75
CA LYS A 9 -3.37 5.00 -26.08
C LYS A 9 -2.55 4.36 -24.95
N ARG A 10 -1.46 5.00 -24.49
CA ARG A 10 -0.62 4.46 -23.41
C ARG A 10 -1.43 4.22 -22.13
N TRP A 11 -2.29 5.17 -21.76
CA TRP A 11 -3.17 5.02 -20.60
C TRP A 11 -4.07 3.78 -20.73
N TRP A 12 -4.70 3.58 -21.88
CA TRP A 12 -5.60 2.44 -22.12
C TRP A 12 -4.90 1.08 -22.13
N TYR A 13 -3.70 0.97 -22.71
CA TYR A 13 -2.99 -0.32 -22.77
C TYR A 13 -2.26 -0.66 -21.47
N ILE A 14 -1.77 0.34 -20.73
CA ILE A 14 -0.82 0.11 -19.63
C ILE A 14 -1.49 0.14 -18.28
N MET A 15 -2.35 1.13 -18.02
CA MET A 15 -2.89 1.35 -16.68
C MET A 15 -3.79 0.21 -16.19
N PRO A 16 -4.67 -0.40 -17.01
CA PRO A 16 -5.45 -1.56 -16.56
C PRO A 16 -4.55 -2.73 -16.14
N ILE A 17 -3.49 -3.01 -16.92
CA ILE A 17 -2.56 -4.11 -16.62
C ILE A 17 -1.82 -3.84 -15.30
N VAL A 18 -1.32 -2.62 -15.14
CA VAL A 18 -0.62 -2.19 -13.92
C VAL A 18 -1.55 -2.29 -12.71
N PHE A 19 -2.80 -1.85 -12.86
CA PHE A 19 -3.80 -1.88 -11.80
C PHE A 19 -4.15 -3.32 -11.39
N ILE A 20 -4.51 -4.18 -12.34
CA ILE A 20 -4.82 -5.59 -12.05
C ILE A 20 -3.64 -6.28 -11.35
N THR A 21 -2.42 -6.04 -11.84
CA THR A 21 -1.22 -6.66 -11.25
C THR A 21 -0.98 -6.20 -9.82
N TYR A 22 -1.11 -4.90 -9.56
CA TYR A 22 -0.96 -4.35 -8.22
C TYR A 22 -2.10 -4.77 -7.29
N SER A 23 -3.33 -4.90 -7.82
CA SER A 23 -4.46 -5.45 -7.09
C SER A 23 -4.21 -6.87 -6.63
N LEU A 24 -3.79 -7.76 -7.54
CA LEU A 24 -3.50 -9.15 -7.19
C LEU A 24 -2.42 -9.25 -6.11
N ALA A 25 -1.41 -8.37 -6.13
CA ALA A 25 -0.41 -8.34 -5.07
C ALA A 25 -0.99 -8.02 -3.69
N TYR A 26 -2.02 -7.18 -3.58
CA TYR A 26 -2.63 -6.82 -2.29
C TYR A 26 -3.62 -7.85 -1.72
N LEU A 27 -3.95 -8.87 -2.51
CA LEU A 27 -5.03 -9.80 -2.22
C LEU A 27 -4.78 -10.62 -0.93
N ASP A 28 -3.56 -11.14 -0.73
CA ASP A 28 -3.23 -12.03 0.39
C ASP A 28 -3.35 -11.34 1.76
N ARG A 29 -3.07 -10.03 1.81
CA ARG A 29 -3.18 -9.24 3.04
C ARG A 29 -4.63 -9.21 3.55
N ALA A 30 -5.58 -9.06 2.63
CA ALA A 30 -7.00 -9.14 2.96
C ALA A 30 -7.37 -10.57 3.35
N ASN A 31 -6.98 -11.56 2.56
CA ASN A 31 -7.32 -12.96 2.81
C ASN A 31 -6.91 -13.46 4.17
N PHE A 32 -5.68 -13.14 4.62
CA PHE A 32 -5.22 -13.58 5.92
C PHE A 32 -6.04 -12.96 7.06
N SER A 33 -6.44 -11.69 6.95
CA SER A 33 -7.31 -11.05 7.94
C SER A 33 -8.68 -11.73 8.02
N PHE A 34 -9.25 -12.11 6.87
CA PHE A 34 -10.52 -12.84 6.79
C PHE A 34 -10.42 -14.28 7.28
N ALA A 35 -9.36 -15.00 6.93
CA ALA A 35 -9.10 -16.35 7.42
C ALA A 35 -8.86 -16.36 8.95
N SER A 36 -8.17 -15.34 9.47
CA SER A 36 -8.03 -15.14 10.92
C SER A 36 -9.37 -14.86 11.58
N ALA A 37 -10.24 -14.09 10.94
CA ALA A 37 -11.59 -13.88 11.43
C ALA A 37 -12.46 -15.13 11.30
N ALA A 38 -12.19 -16.04 10.37
CA ALA A 38 -13.00 -17.22 10.06
C ALA A 38 -12.65 -18.48 10.85
N GLY A 39 -11.44 -18.58 11.40
CA GLY A 39 -11.09 -19.67 12.31
C GLY A 39 -9.77 -20.41 12.02
N ILE A 40 -8.87 -19.84 11.20
CA ILE A 40 -7.57 -20.48 10.90
C ILE A 40 -6.76 -20.79 12.17
N ASN A 41 -6.99 -20.04 13.25
CA ASN A 41 -6.24 -20.20 14.48
C ASN A 41 -6.66 -21.45 15.24
N GLU A 42 -7.96 -21.71 15.29
CA GLU A 42 -8.58 -22.88 15.90
C GLU A 42 -8.18 -24.15 15.14
N ASP A 43 -8.27 -24.12 13.81
CA ASP A 43 -7.98 -25.27 12.94
C ASP A 43 -6.51 -25.74 13.01
N LEU A 44 -5.57 -24.81 13.23
CA LEU A 44 -4.13 -25.08 13.26
C LEU A 44 -3.53 -25.10 14.67
N GLY A 45 -4.34 -24.91 15.71
CA GLY A 45 -3.87 -24.82 17.09
C GLY A 45 -2.95 -23.62 17.34
N ILE A 46 -3.14 -22.53 16.61
CA ILE A 46 -2.32 -21.32 16.68
C ILE A 46 -2.75 -20.49 17.89
N THR A 47 -1.79 -20.19 18.78
CA THR A 47 -2.04 -19.23 19.87
C THR A 47 -2.20 -17.81 19.33
N LYS A 48 -2.97 -16.95 20.03
CA LYS A 48 -3.23 -15.57 19.61
C LYS A 48 -1.95 -14.79 19.24
N GLY A 49 -0.89 -14.91 20.07
CA GLY A 49 0.39 -14.25 19.81
C GLY A 49 1.13 -14.76 18.57
N ILE A 50 1.06 -16.07 18.29
CA ILE A 50 1.66 -16.66 17.08
C ILE A 50 0.88 -16.22 15.83
N SER A 51 -0.45 -16.17 15.88
CA SER A 51 -1.29 -15.71 14.77
C SER A 51 -0.88 -14.31 14.28
N SER A 52 -0.63 -13.42 15.23
CA SER A 52 -0.22 -12.04 14.95
C SER A 52 1.19 -11.96 14.38
N LEU A 53 2.09 -12.81 14.88
CA LEU A 53 3.44 -12.94 14.33
C LEU A 53 3.39 -13.46 12.89
N LEU A 54 2.57 -14.46 12.60
CA LEU A 54 2.40 -15.01 11.24
C LEU A 54 1.94 -13.94 10.25
N GLY A 55 0.94 -13.13 10.62
CA GLY A 55 0.50 -11.99 9.80
C GLY A 55 1.60 -10.93 9.61
N ALA A 56 2.43 -10.73 10.64
CA ALA A 56 3.52 -9.76 10.58
C ALA A 56 4.71 -10.22 9.75
N LEU A 57 5.05 -11.52 9.72
CA LEU A 57 6.21 -12.06 8.98
C LEU A 57 6.24 -11.65 7.50
N PHE A 58 5.07 -11.49 6.90
CA PHE A 58 4.91 -10.91 5.57
C PHE A 58 5.63 -9.55 5.44
N PHE A 59 5.37 -8.63 6.37
CA PHE A 59 5.98 -7.29 6.35
C PHE A 59 7.49 -7.31 6.61
N LEU A 60 7.98 -8.32 7.34
CA LEU A 60 9.41 -8.50 7.56
C LEU A 60 10.13 -8.91 6.26
N GLY A 61 9.57 -9.86 5.51
CA GLY A 61 10.06 -10.21 4.17
C GLY A 61 10.01 -9.02 3.23
N TYR A 62 8.92 -8.26 3.28
CA TYR A 62 8.74 -7.03 2.50
C TYR A 62 9.84 -6.00 2.80
N PHE A 63 10.08 -5.71 4.08
CA PHE A 63 11.08 -4.75 4.54
C PHE A 63 12.49 -5.04 3.99
N PHE A 64 12.96 -6.28 4.13
CA PHE A 64 14.32 -6.64 3.72
C PHE A 64 14.52 -6.66 2.20
N PHE A 65 13.49 -7.02 1.43
CA PHE A 65 13.63 -7.28 -0.01
C PHE A 65 13.09 -6.17 -0.91
N GLN A 66 12.46 -5.13 -0.36
CA GLN A 66 11.94 -4.02 -1.16
C GLN A 66 13.05 -3.28 -1.92
N ILE A 67 14.15 -2.94 -1.23
CA ILE A 67 15.30 -2.24 -1.84
C ILE A 67 16.02 -3.13 -2.86
N PRO A 68 16.40 -4.39 -2.54
CA PRO A 68 16.95 -5.32 -3.54
C PRO A 68 16.05 -5.51 -4.77
N GLY A 69 14.74 -5.67 -4.56
CA GLY A 69 13.76 -5.81 -5.63
C GLY A 69 13.71 -4.59 -6.56
N ALA A 70 13.75 -3.39 -5.98
CA ALA A 70 13.83 -2.14 -6.74
C ALA A 70 15.09 -2.06 -7.62
N ILE A 71 16.26 -2.42 -7.06
CA ILE A 71 17.54 -2.42 -7.78
C ILE A 71 17.51 -3.42 -8.95
N TYR A 72 16.94 -4.61 -8.74
CA TYR A 72 16.79 -5.60 -9.80
C TYR A 72 15.89 -5.08 -10.93
N ALA A 73 14.74 -4.49 -10.58
CA ALA A 73 13.79 -3.92 -11.52
C ALA A 73 14.41 -2.81 -12.38
N GLU A 74 15.21 -1.94 -11.77
CA GLU A 74 15.89 -0.82 -12.45
C GLU A 74 16.97 -1.32 -13.42
N ARG A 75 17.78 -2.31 -13.02
CA ARG A 75 18.95 -2.74 -13.79
C ARG A 75 18.67 -3.79 -14.85
N ARG A 76 17.59 -4.57 -14.71
CA ARG A 76 17.30 -5.70 -15.60
C ARG A 76 16.00 -5.54 -16.36
N SER A 77 14.89 -5.98 -15.80
CA SER A 77 13.60 -6.06 -16.48
C SER A 77 12.49 -6.13 -15.46
N VAL A 78 11.54 -5.19 -15.56
CA VAL A 78 10.31 -5.21 -14.77
C VAL A 78 9.44 -6.37 -15.22
N ARG A 79 9.32 -6.59 -16.53
CA ARG A 79 8.52 -7.68 -17.11
C ARG A 79 8.90 -9.04 -16.51
N LYS A 80 10.20 -9.37 -16.49
CA LYS A 80 10.69 -10.65 -15.94
C LYS A 80 10.49 -10.76 -14.44
N LEU A 81 10.79 -9.70 -13.70
CA LEU A 81 10.63 -9.69 -12.24
C LEU A 81 9.18 -9.93 -11.84
N ILE A 82 8.26 -9.15 -12.39
CA ILE A 82 6.83 -9.25 -12.05
C ILE A 82 6.23 -10.59 -12.49
N PHE A 83 6.66 -11.14 -13.62
CA PHE A 83 6.26 -12.48 -14.03
C PHE A 83 6.59 -13.53 -12.96
N VAL A 84 7.85 -13.55 -12.51
CA VAL A 84 8.30 -14.47 -11.46
C VAL A 84 7.57 -14.19 -10.15
N CYS A 85 7.39 -12.91 -9.80
CA CYS A 85 6.66 -12.54 -8.59
C CYS A 85 5.21 -13.05 -8.62
N LEU A 86 4.48 -12.89 -9.71
CA LEU A 86 3.09 -13.36 -9.82
C LEU A 86 2.97 -14.89 -9.71
N ILE A 87 3.88 -15.63 -10.33
CA ILE A 87 3.92 -17.10 -10.21
C ILE A 87 4.19 -17.52 -8.76
N LEU A 88 5.25 -16.97 -8.15
CA LEU A 88 5.62 -17.33 -6.78
C LEU A 88 4.55 -16.90 -5.78
N TRP A 89 3.96 -15.72 -5.97
CA TRP A 89 2.91 -15.19 -5.14
C TRP A 89 1.66 -16.08 -5.23
N GLY A 90 1.19 -16.39 -6.45
CA GLY A 90 0.00 -17.22 -6.64
C GLY A 90 0.21 -18.64 -6.10
N ALA A 91 1.39 -19.22 -6.31
CA ALA A 91 1.75 -20.51 -5.75
C ALA A 91 1.75 -20.49 -4.22
N CYS A 92 2.38 -19.49 -3.59
CA CYS A 92 2.41 -19.37 -2.13
C CYS A 92 1.03 -19.09 -1.53
N ALA A 93 0.21 -18.26 -2.19
CA ALA A 93 -1.17 -18.02 -1.80
C ALA A 93 -1.98 -19.32 -1.82
N SER A 94 -1.95 -20.08 -2.92
CA SER A 94 -2.65 -21.37 -3.01
C SER A 94 -2.11 -22.41 -2.02
N LEU A 95 -0.79 -22.47 -1.81
CA LEU A 95 -0.17 -23.34 -0.81
C LEU A 95 -0.60 -23.00 0.61
N THR A 96 -0.99 -21.75 0.89
CA THR A 96 -1.54 -21.36 2.20
C THR A 96 -2.81 -22.14 2.51
N GLY A 97 -3.68 -22.38 1.52
CA GLY A 97 -4.89 -23.19 1.70
C GLY A 97 -4.60 -24.65 2.05
N MET A 98 -3.40 -25.15 1.77
CA MET A 98 -2.98 -26.53 1.99
C MET A 98 -2.13 -26.72 3.27
N VAL A 99 -1.86 -25.67 4.04
CA VAL A 99 -0.98 -25.78 5.21
C VAL A 99 -1.62 -26.58 6.34
N SER A 100 -0.82 -27.39 7.01
CA SER A 100 -1.25 -28.20 8.17
C SER A 100 -0.49 -27.85 9.45
N ASN A 101 0.53 -27.00 9.39
CA ASN A 101 1.38 -26.67 10.52
C ASN A 101 1.88 -25.22 10.49
N ILE A 102 2.21 -24.72 11.69
CA ILE A 102 2.64 -23.34 11.94
C ILE A 102 3.95 -22.98 11.23
N PRO A 103 5.02 -23.82 11.25
CA PRO A 103 6.27 -23.47 10.58
C PRO A 103 6.12 -23.30 9.06
N MET A 104 5.32 -24.15 8.41
CA MET A 104 5.04 -24.03 6.97
C MET A 104 4.30 -22.74 6.65
N LEU A 105 3.29 -22.39 7.46
CA LEU A 105 2.58 -21.12 7.32
C LEU A 105 3.54 -19.93 7.52
N ALA A 106 4.40 -19.96 8.55
CA ALA A 106 5.39 -18.91 8.80
C ALA A 106 6.34 -18.70 7.61
N ALA A 107 6.87 -19.79 7.04
CA ALA A 107 7.74 -19.74 5.87
C ALA A 107 7.01 -19.15 4.65
N ILE A 108 5.78 -19.59 4.38
CA ILE A 108 4.96 -19.07 3.28
C ILE A 108 4.69 -17.58 3.45
N ARG A 109 4.32 -17.14 4.66
CA ARG A 109 4.08 -15.70 4.96
C ARG A 109 5.32 -14.85 4.71
N PHE A 110 6.49 -15.30 5.16
CA PHE A 110 7.74 -14.59 4.91
C PHE A 110 8.07 -14.52 3.40
N ILE A 111 7.95 -15.64 2.68
CA ILE A 111 8.22 -15.71 1.23
C ILE A 111 7.25 -14.82 0.45
N LEU A 112 5.96 -14.80 0.79
CA LEU A 112 4.98 -13.87 0.18
C LEU A 112 5.44 -12.43 0.36
N GLY A 113 5.92 -12.07 1.55
CA GLY A 113 6.53 -10.78 1.84
C GLY A 113 7.70 -10.44 0.91
N VAL A 114 8.64 -11.37 0.77
CA VAL A 114 9.81 -11.23 -0.12
C VAL A 114 9.39 -11.01 -1.57
N VAL A 115 8.44 -11.81 -2.05
CA VAL A 115 7.95 -11.77 -3.44
C VAL A 115 7.22 -10.46 -3.73
N GLU A 116 6.35 -10.02 -2.82
CA GLU A 116 5.53 -8.83 -3.01
C GLU A 116 6.33 -7.53 -2.87
N ALA A 117 7.43 -7.55 -2.09
CA ALA A 117 8.32 -6.41 -1.86
C ALA A 117 8.77 -5.71 -3.15
N ALA A 118 8.98 -6.51 -4.21
CA ALA A 118 9.50 -6.04 -5.47
C ALA A 118 8.42 -5.43 -6.39
N VAL A 119 7.13 -5.70 -6.12
CA VAL A 119 6.03 -5.35 -7.05
C VAL A 119 5.84 -3.83 -7.14
N MET A 120 5.66 -3.15 -6.00
CA MET A 120 5.45 -1.70 -5.98
C MET A 120 6.60 -0.91 -6.65
N PRO A 121 7.89 -1.09 -6.27
CA PRO A 121 8.97 -0.35 -6.91
C PRO A 121 9.10 -0.70 -8.40
N ALA A 122 8.91 -1.96 -8.78
CA ALA A 122 8.94 -2.36 -10.19
C ALA A 122 7.82 -1.68 -11.00
N MET A 123 6.60 -1.56 -10.46
CA MET A 123 5.50 -0.85 -11.13
C MET A 123 5.79 0.65 -11.30
N LEU A 124 6.39 1.30 -10.30
CA LEU A 124 6.79 2.70 -10.42
C LEU A 124 7.86 2.91 -11.52
N ILE A 125 8.84 2.01 -11.60
CA ILE A 125 9.86 2.01 -12.66
C ILE A 125 9.20 1.77 -14.02
N TYR A 126 8.27 0.82 -14.10
CA TYR A 126 7.53 0.54 -15.32
C TYR A 126 6.74 1.76 -15.80
N ILE A 127 5.97 2.40 -14.93
CA ILE A 127 5.27 3.65 -15.24
C ILE A 127 6.26 4.72 -15.73
N SER A 128 7.45 4.81 -15.12
CA SER A 128 8.47 5.80 -15.51
C SER A 128 9.03 5.59 -16.93
N ASN A 129 9.02 4.35 -17.43
CA ASN A 129 9.48 4.02 -18.78
C ASN A 129 8.44 4.34 -19.87
N TRP A 130 7.18 4.55 -19.47
CA TRP A 130 6.04 4.70 -20.39
C TRP A 130 5.35 6.06 -20.30
N PHE A 131 5.47 6.75 -19.17
CA PHE A 131 4.80 8.01 -18.90
C PHE A 131 5.79 9.13 -18.61
N THR A 132 5.51 10.27 -19.24
CA THR A 132 6.25 11.52 -19.07
C THR A 132 6.04 12.07 -17.67
N LYS A 133 6.91 12.99 -17.22
CA LYS A 133 6.82 13.55 -15.87
C LYS A 133 5.46 14.18 -15.54
N SER A 134 4.82 14.84 -16.52
CA SER A 134 3.48 15.43 -16.36
C SER A 134 2.37 14.40 -16.18
N GLU A 135 2.54 13.20 -16.73
CA GLU A 135 1.57 12.10 -16.67
C GLU A 135 1.79 11.22 -15.43
N ARG A 136 3.06 11.09 -15.01
CA ARG A 136 3.50 10.14 -13.98
C ARG A 136 2.82 10.33 -12.63
N SER A 137 2.57 11.58 -12.21
CA SER A 137 1.87 11.84 -10.94
C SER A 137 0.48 11.18 -10.92
N ARG A 138 -0.29 11.35 -12.01
CA ARG A 138 -1.63 10.75 -12.15
C ARG A 138 -1.56 9.22 -12.24
N ALA A 139 -0.59 8.69 -12.98
CA ALA A 139 -0.40 7.24 -13.11
C ALA A 139 -0.03 6.59 -11.77
N ASN A 140 0.82 7.25 -10.98
CA ASN A 140 1.18 6.80 -9.63
C ASN A 140 -0.02 6.83 -8.68
N THR A 141 -0.84 7.89 -8.71
CA THR A 141 -2.08 7.95 -7.92
C THR A 141 -3.01 6.80 -8.26
N PHE A 142 -3.18 6.48 -9.55
CA PHE A 142 -4.01 5.35 -9.99
C PHE A 142 -3.47 4.00 -9.52
N LEU A 143 -2.14 3.81 -9.56
CA LEU A 143 -1.49 2.62 -9.00
C LEU A 143 -1.81 2.48 -7.51
N ILE A 144 -1.61 3.55 -6.72
CA ILE A 144 -1.79 3.51 -5.26
C ILE A 144 -3.26 3.26 -4.89
N LEU A 145 -4.22 3.78 -5.67
CA LEU A 145 -5.66 3.49 -5.50
C LEU A 145 -5.97 1.98 -5.59
N GLY A 146 -5.10 1.20 -6.25
CA GLY A 146 -5.24 -0.24 -6.31
C GLY A 146 -5.28 -0.90 -4.93
N ASN A 147 -4.65 -0.34 -3.89
CA ASN A 147 -4.72 -0.90 -2.53
C ASN A 147 -6.16 -0.87 -1.96
N PRO A 148 -6.76 0.30 -1.64
CA PRO A 148 -8.09 0.34 -1.03
C PRO A 148 -9.17 -0.23 -1.95
N VAL A 149 -9.05 -0.06 -3.28
CA VAL A 149 -10.02 -0.64 -4.22
C VAL A 149 -9.96 -2.16 -4.19
N THR A 150 -8.78 -2.77 -4.10
CA THR A 150 -8.65 -4.23 -4.02
C THR A 150 -9.29 -4.75 -2.76
N VAL A 151 -8.93 -4.19 -1.61
CA VAL A 151 -9.47 -4.68 -0.34
C VAL A 151 -10.98 -4.49 -0.28
N LEU A 152 -11.53 -3.44 -0.91
CA LEU A 152 -12.98 -3.23 -1.02
C LEU A 152 -13.71 -4.42 -1.66
N TRP A 153 -13.36 -4.80 -2.88
CA TRP A 153 -14.11 -5.86 -3.58
C TRP A 153 -13.71 -7.25 -3.08
N MET A 154 -12.44 -7.43 -2.70
CA MET A 154 -11.95 -8.68 -2.11
C MET A 154 -12.66 -9.01 -0.80
N SER A 155 -12.88 -8.02 0.07
CA SER A 155 -13.60 -8.25 1.34
C SER A 155 -14.95 -8.93 1.12
N VAL A 156 -15.68 -8.51 0.08
CA VAL A 156 -16.97 -9.12 -0.29
C VAL A 156 -16.77 -10.54 -0.83
N VAL A 157 -15.86 -10.72 -1.80
CA VAL A 157 -15.58 -12.02 -2.43
C VAL A 157 -15.11 -13.05 -1.39
N SER A 158 -14.13 -12.71 -0.56
CA SER A 158 -13.59 -13.56 0.50
C SER A 158 -14.66 -13.92 1.54
N GLY A 159 -15.57 -13.00 1.88
CA GLY A 159 -16.71 -13.28 2.75
C GLY A 159 -17.62 -14.38 2.21
N TYR A 160 -17.99 -14.32 0.92
CA TYR A 160 -18.77 -15.36 0.24
C TYR A 160 -18.02 -16.69 0.12
N LEU A 161 -16.74 -16.66 -0.29
CA LEU A 161 -15.94 -17.86 -0.46
C LEU A 161 -15.74 -18.61 0.85
N ILE A 162 -15.43 -17.89 1.94
CA ILE A 162 -15.28 -18.51 3.26
C ILE A 162 -16.59 -19.13 3.73
N GLN A 163 -17.72 -18.43 3.56
CA GLN A 163 -19.00 -18.95 4.02
C GLN A 163 -19.44 -20.20 3.23
N ALA A 164 -19.12 -20.27 1.93
CA ALA A 164 -19.51 -21.38 1.07
C ALA A 164 -18.54 -22.57 1.13
N LEU A 165 -17.23 -22.32 1.18
CA LEU A 165 -16.19 -23.32 0.94
C LEU A 165 -15.11 -23.37 2.04
N GLY A 166 -15.10 -22.41 2.96
CA GLY A 166 -14.09 -22.28 4.01
C GLY A 166 -12.83 -21.51 3.57
N TRP A 167 -11.97 -21.22 4.54
CA TRP A 167 -10.78 -20.38 4.34
C TRP A 167 -9.70 -21.05 3.48
N ARG A 168 -9.63 -22.38 3.49
CA ARG A 168 -8.65 -23.15 2.70
C ARG A 168 -8.88 -22.95 1.20
N GLU A 169 -10.11 -23.17 0.77
CA GLU A 169 -10.51 -23.03 -0.63
C GLU A 169 -10.45 -21.57 -1.09
N MET A 170 -10.77 -20.61 -0.23
CA MET A 170 -10.60 -19.19 -0.53
C MET A 170 -9.15 -18.88 -0.95
N PHE A 171 -8.13 -19.31 -0.19
CA PHE A 171 -6.72 -19.09 -0.56
C PHE A 171 -6.34 -19.75 -1.89
N ILE A 172 -6.87 -20.95 -2.17
CA ILE A 172 -6.60 -21.67 -3.41
C ILE A 172 -7.22 -20.93 -4.60
N ILE A 173 -8.52 -20.63 -4.50
CA ILE A 173 -9.32 -19.99 -5.55
C ILE A 173 -8.82 -18.58 -5.86
N GLU A 174 -8.41 -17.82 -4.86
CA GLU A 174 -7.97 -16.44 -5.08
C GLU A 174 -6.47 -16.34 -5.43
N GLY A 175 -5.65 -17.34 -5.06
CA GLY A 175 -4.24 -17.43 -5.46
C GLY A 175 -4.05 -17.83 -6.93
N PHE A 176 -4.91 -18.71 -7.45
CA PHE A 176 -4.78 -19.28 -8.80
C PHE A 176 -4.90 -18.24 -9.94
N PRO A 177 -5.82 -17.26 -9.91
CA PRO A 177 -5.91 -16.19 -10.91
C PRO A 177 -4.61 -15.40 -11.10
N ALA A 178 -3.77 -15.25 -10.06
CA ALA A 178 -2.50 -14.56 -10.19
C ALA A 178 -1.49 -15.34 -11.05
N ILE A 179 -1.54 -16.68 -11.02
CA ILE A 179 -0.72 -17.54 -11.89
C ILE A 179 -1.15 -17.37 -13.34
N ILE A 180 -2.45 -17.40 -13.62
CA ILE A 180 -3.00 -17.14 -14.97
C ILE A 180 -2.56 -15.75 -15.44
N TRP A 181 -2.73 -14.75 -14.58
CA TRP A 181 -2.36 -13.38 -14.87
C TRP A 181 -0.86 -13.22 -15.12
N ALA A 182 0.01 -14.02 -14.50
CA ALA A 182 1.44 -14.01 -14.81
C ALA A 182 1.71 -14.29 -16.29
N PHE A 183 1.05 -15.30 -16.87
CA PHE A 183 1.19 -15.59 -18.30
C PHE A 183 0.62 -14.48 -19.18
N CYS A 184 -0.54 -13.91 -18.81
CA CYS A 184 -1.08 -12.73 -19.49
C CYS A 184 -0.10 -11.55 -19.44
N TRP A 185 0.45 -11.25 -18.27
CA TRP A 185 1.47 -10.23 -18.05
C TRP A 185 2.68 -10.48 -18.94
N TRP A 186 3.18 -11.72 -19.00
CA TRP A 186 4.31 -12.05 -19.85
C TRP A 186 4.05 -11.73 -21.31
N VAL A 187 2.85 -12.00 -21.83
CA VAL A 187 2.50 -11.73 -23.23
C VAL A 187 2.31 -10.23 -23.48
N LEU A 188 1.52 -9.56 -22.63
CA LEU A 188 1.04 -8.20 -22.84
C LEU A 188 2.10 -7.13 -22.54
N VAL A 189 2.95 -7.34 -21.53
CA VAL A 189 3.89 -6.32 -21.05
C VAL A 189 5.20 -6.35 -21.81
N LYS A 190 5.72 -5.15 -22.11
CA LYS A 190 7.06 -4.92 -22.66
C LYS A 190 7.75 -3.84 -21.83
N ASP A 191 9.04 -3.97 -21.55
CA ASP A 191 9.75 -3.05 -20.67
C ASP A 191 9.93 -1.65 -21.28
N LYS A 192 9.95 -1.55 -22.62
CA LYS A 192 10.25 -0.31 -23.34
C LYS A 192 9.25 -0.02 -24.46
N PRO A 193 8.97 1.26 -24.77
CA PRO A 193 8.13 1.66 -25.90
C PRO A 193 8.58 1.13 -27.26
N SER A 194 9.88 0.92 -27.47
CA SER A 194 10.40 0.39 -28.74
C SER A 194 9.91 -1.05 -29.05
N GLN A 195 9.45 -1.79 -28.04
CA GLN A 195 9.14 -3.21 -28.14
C GLN A 195 7.67 -3.52 -28.47
N VAL A 196 6.79 -2.51 -28.55
CA VAL A 196 5.36 -2.72 -28.80
C VAL A 196 4.98 -2.54 -30.27
N GLY A 197 3.96 -3.28 -30.71
CA GLY A 197 3.41 -3.17 -32.08
C GLY A 197 2.27 -2.16 -32.23
N TRP A 198 1.68 -1.68 -31.13
CA TRP A 198 0.51 -0.78 -31.17
C TRP A 198 0.87 0.72 -31.25
N LEU A 199 2.16 1.05 -31.19
CA LEU A 199 2.69 2.39 -31.50
C LEU A 199 3.37 2.37 -32.87
N SER A 200 3.18 3.42 -33.66
CA SER A 200 3.95 3.62 -34.89
C SER A 200 5.41 3.97 -34.57
N GLU A 201 6.33 3.78 -35.52
CA GLU A 201 7.74 4.11 -35.33
C GLU A 201 7.98 5.60 -35.02
N SER A 202 7.17 6.50 -35.61
CA SER A 202 7.23 7.93 -35.30
C SER A 202 6.74 8.24 -33.89
N GLU A 203 5.69 7.58 -33.42
CA GLU A 203 5.19 7.71 -32.04
C GLU A 203 6.22 7.19 -31.02
N LYS A 204 6.88 6.07 -31.31
CA LYS A 204 7.96 5.50 -30.48
C LYS A 204 9.14 6.46 -30.37
N ALA A 205 9.64 6.96 -31.50
CA ALA A 205 10.78 7.88 -31.53
C ALA A 205 10.48 9.19 -30.78
N ALA A 206 9.28 9.75 -30.97
CA ALA A 206 8.86 10.97 -30.27
C ALA A 206 8.79 10.78 -28.75
N LEU A 207 8.23 9.66 -28.28
CA LEU A 207 8.17 9.35 -26.85
C LEU A 207 9.56 9.11 -26.26
N GLN A 208 10.41 8.34 -26.95
CA GLN A 208 11.77 8.07 -26.51
C GLN A 208 12.58 9.36 -26.39
N ALA A 209 12.52 10.25 -27.38
CA ALA A 209 13.19 11.55 -27.34
C ALA A 209 12.68 12.42 -26.18
N GLN A 210 11.38 12.39 -25.89
CA GLN A 210 10.82 13.13 -24.76
C GLN A 210 11.30 12.58 -23.40
N LEU A 211 11.30 11.25 -23.24
CA LEU A 211 11.80 10.60 -22.02
C LEU A 211 13.30 10.83 -21.82
N GLU A 212 14.10 10.77 -22.89
CA GLU A 212 15.54 11.06 -22.84
C GLU A 212 15.81 12.52 -22.49
N LYS A 213 15.05 13.46 -23.07
CA LYS A 213 15.14 14.88 -22.72
C LYS A 213 14.83 15.13 -21.24
N GLU A 214 13.88 14.39 -20.65
CA GLU A 214 13.62 14.44 -19.21
C GLU A 214 14.77 13.86 -18.36
N GLN A 215 15.54 12.90 -18.90
CA GLN A 215 16.69 12.30 -18.21
C GLN A 215 17.98 13.13 -18.32
N GLN A 216 18.20 13.85 -19.43
CA GLN A 216 19.44 14.60 -19.69
C GLN A 216 19.79 15.66 -18.64
N GLY A 217 18.83 16.09 -17.81
CA GLY A 217 19.04 17.02 -16.69
C GLY A 217 19.20 16.36 -15.30
N ILE A 218 19.10 15.03 -15.21
CA ILE A 218 19.15 14.30 -13.93
C ILE A 218 20.60 13.88 -13.65
N LYS A 219 21.30 14.63 -12.79
CA LYS A 219 22.65 14.25 -12.34
C LYS A 219 22.60 12.94 -11.56
N ALA A 220 23.54 12.03 -11.86
CA ALA A 220 23.73 10.78 -11.13
C ALA A 220 23.91 11.03 -9.63
N VAL A 221 23.28 10.18 -8.82
CA VAL A 221 23.20 10.33 -7.37
C VAL A 221 24.51 9.91 -6.74
N ARG A 222 25.28 10.86 -6.19
CA ARG A 222 26.58 10.55 -5.56
C ARG A 222 26.50 10.42 -4.03
N ASN A 223 25.53 11.05 -3.35
CA ASN A 223 25.46 11.11 -1.88
C ASN A 223 24.13 10.58 -1.28
N TYR A 224 23.82 9.29 -1.44
CA TYR A 224 22.66 8.67 -0.75
C TYR A 224 22.79 8.71 0.78
N SER A 225 24.00 8.52 1.29
CA SER A 225 24.26 8.46 2.73
C SER A 225 23.88 9.77 3.44
N GLU A 226 24.18 10.91 2.82
CA GLU A 226 23.88 12.23 3.37
C GLU A 226 22.36 12.49 3.39
N ALA A 227 21.65 12.12 2.33
CA ALA A 227 20.21 12.25 2.26
C ALA A 227 19.50 11.37 3.31
N PHE A 228 19.96 10.13 3.50
CA PHE A 228 19.38 9.20 4.48
C PHE A 228 19.63 9.63 5.92
N ARG A 229 20.70 10.40 6.16
CA ARG A 229 21.01 10.99 7.48
C ARG A 229 20.38 12.36 7.69
N SER A 230 19.69 12.91 6.68
CA SER A 230 19.03 14.20 6.83
C SER A 230 17.89 14.10 7.85
N ARG A 231 17.77 15.14 8.70
CA ARG A 231 16.75 15.21 9.74
C ARG A 231 15.35 15.00 9.18
N ASN A 232 15.02 15.60 8.03
CA ASN A 232 13.70 15.47 7.43
C ASN A 232 13.41 14.04 6.93
N VAL A 233 14.38 13.33 6.34
CA VAL A 233 14.18 11.93 5.93
C VAL A 233 13.95 11.05 7.14
N ILE A 234 14.75 11.19 8.20
CA ILE A 234 14.57 10.41 9.44
C ILE A 234 13.20 10.66 10.06
N LEU A 235 12.77 11.93 10.12
CA LEU A 235 11.45 12.28 10.65
C LEU A 235 10.31 11.71 9.79
N LEU A 236 10.42 11.77 8.46
CA LEU A 236 9.43 11.18 7.54
C LEU A 236 9.41 9.65 7.63
N CYS A 237 10.55 9.01 7.83
CA CYS A 237 10.64 7.57 8.10
C CYS A 237 9.90 7.19 9.39
N MET A 238 10.19 7.91 10.49
CA MET A 238 9.53 7.66 11.78
C MET A 238 8.04 7.97 11.74
N GLN A 239 7.65 9.01 11.00
CA GLN A 239 6.25 9.37 10.80
C GLN A 239 5.50 8.27 10.06
N TYR A 240 6.07 7.78 8.95
CA TYR A 240 5.43 6.75 8.13
C TYR A 240 5.41 5.40 8.83
N PHE A 241 6.45 5.09 9.60
CA PHE A 241 6.48 3.95 10.53
C PHE A 241 5.31 4.02 11.53
N ALA A 242 5.15 5.15 12.24
CA ALA A 242 4.10 5.30 13.25
C ALA A 242 2.69 5.29 12.64
N TRP A 243 2.52 5.89 11.46
CA TRP A 243 1.26 5.82 10.73
C TRP A 243 0.93 4.39 10.27
N SER A 244 1.93 3.66 9.77
CA SER A 244 1.75 2.28 9.27
C SER A 244 1.35 1.30 10.37
N ILE A 245 1.74 1.56 11.63
CA ILE A 245 1.26 0.82 12.80
C ILE A 245 -0.27 0.90 12.89
N GLY A 246 -0.83 2.11 12.83
CA GLY A 246 -2.28 2.32 12.90
C GLY A 246 -3.01 1.70 11.70
N VAL A 247 -2.50 1.91 10.48
CA VAL A 247 -3.12 1.39 9.25
C VAL A 247 -3.18 -0.13 9.25
N TYR A 248 -2.06 -0.82 9.46
CA TYR A 248 -2.04 -2.28 9.33
C TYR A 248 -2.55 -3.01 10.57
N GLY A 249 -2.48 -2.38 11.74
CA GLY A 249 -3.23 -2.81 12.91
C GLY A 249 -4.74 -2.78 12.64
N PHE A 250 -5.25 -1.74 11.96
CA PHE A 250 -6.65 -1.69 11.54
C PHE A 250 -6.97 -2.72 10.46
N VAL A 251 -6.22 -2.76 9.36
CA VAL A 251 -6.51 -3.61 8.18
C VAL A 251 -6.60 -5.09 8.56
N LEU A 252 -5.65 -5.61 9.34
CA LEU A 252 -5.63 -7.03 9.68
C LEU A 252 -6.70 -7.44 10.70
N TRP A 253 -7.16 -6.51 11.54
CA TRP A 253 -8.06 -6.82 12.64
C TRP A 253 -9.51 -6.40 12.38
N LEU A 254 -9.74 -5.55 11.37
CA LEU A 254 -11.07 -5.03 11.03
C LEU A 254 -12.12 -6.15 10.86
N PRO A 255 -11.90 -7.23 10.08
CA PRO A 255 -12.91 -8.28 9.93
C PRO A 255 -13.24 -8.97 11.26
N SER A 256 -12.23 -9.20 12.11
CA SER A 256 -12.42 -9.80 13.44
C SER A 256 -13.16 -8.86 14.39
N ILE A 257 -12.85 -7.55 14.36
CA ILE A 257 -13.57 -6.52 15.12
C ILE A 257 -15.05 -6.51 14.75
N ILE A 258 -15.36 -6.53 13.45
CA ILE A 258 -16.73 -6.55 12.95
C ILE A 258 -17.45 -7.83 13.37
N ARG A 259 -16.82 -9.00 13.16
CA ARG A 259 -17.40 -10.31 13.48
C ARG A 259 -17.72 -10.45 14.98
N ASN A 260 -16.82 -9.98 15.84
CA ASN A 260 -16.99 -10.05 17.30
C ASN A 260 -17.94 -8.96 17.83
N GLY A 261 -17.96 -7.78 17.21
CA GLY A 261 -18.78 -6.65 17.65
C GLY A 261 -20.25 -6.74 17.22
N GLY A 262 -20.55 -7.28 16.05
CA GLY A 262 -21.90 -7.52 15.58
C GLY A 262 -22.31 -8.95 15.92
N ALA A 263 -23.26 -9.13 16.84
CA ALA A 263 -23.82 -10.40 17.37
C ALA A 263 -23.61 -11.68 16.51
N ASN A 264 -22.35 -12.18 16.46
CA ASN A 264 -21.91 -13.30 15.62
C ASN A 264 -22.33 -13.22 14.15
N LEU A 265 -22.05 -12.08 13.50
CA LEU A 265 -22.27 -11.91 12.06
C LEU A 265 -21.61 -13.03 11.24
N GLY A 266 -22.29 -13.46 10.17
CA GLY A 266 -21.74 -14.37 9.17
C GLY A 266 -20.61 -13.72 8.37
N MET A 267 -19.83 -14.53 7.66
CA MET A 267 -18.67 -14.04 6.92
C MET A 267 -19.04 -13.18 5.71
N VAL A 268 -20.22 -13.37 5.13
CA VAL A 268 -20.75 -12.48 4.08
C VAL A 268 -21.03 -11.08 4.64
N GLU A 269 -21.68 -10.96 5.79
CA GLU A 269 -21.94 -9.67 6.44
C GLU A 269 -20.62 -8.99 6.84
N VAL A 270 -19.67 -9.74 7.40
CA VAL A 270 -18.31 -9.26 7.70
C VAL A 270 -17.63 -8.73 6.44
N GLY A 271 -17.78 -9.42 5.30
CA GLY A 271 -17.25 -8.99 4.01
C GLY A 271 -17.81 -7.66 3.53
N TRP A 272 -19.13 -7.52 3.55
CA TRP A 272 -19.80 -6.28 3.17
C TRP A 272 -19.44 -5.12 4.08
N LEU A 273 -19.48 -5.31 5.40
CA LEU A 273 -19.12 -4.25 6.36
C LEU A 273 -17.63 -3.89 6.27
N SER A 274 -16.74 -4.86 6.07
CA SER A 274 -15.32 -4.58 5.88
C SER A 274 -15.04 -3.76 4.62
N SER A 275 -15.89 -3.83 3.59
CA SER A 275 -15.72 -3.07 2.34
C SER A 275 -15.98 -1.56 2.48
N VAL A 276 -16.84 -1.15 3.41
CA VAL A 276 -17.31 0.25 3.54
C VAL A 276 -16.18 1.22 3.94
N PRO A 277 -15.32 0.93 4.95
CA PRO A 277 -14.15 1.76 5.23
C PRO A 277 -13.24 1.96 4.03
N TYR A 278 -13.05 0.92 3.20
CA TYR A 278 -12.21 1.01 2.00
C TYR A 278 -12.87 1.77 0.85
N LEU A 279 -14.20 1.77 0.78
CA LEU A 279 -14.95 2.63 -0.15
C LEU A 279 -14.76 4.10 0.21
N ALA A 280 -14.97 4.41 1.49
CA ALA A 280 -14.76 5.75 2.02
C ALA A 280 -13.29 6.19 1.87
N ALA A 281 -12.33 5.30 2.11
CA ALA A 281 -10.91 5.53 1.87
C ALA A 281 -10.59 5.84 0.40
N THR A 282 -11.16 5.09 -0.53
CA THR A 282 -10.96 5.32 -1.96
C THR A 282 -11.46 6.71 -2.36
N ALA A 283 -12.69 7.07 -1.97
CA ALA A 283 -13.26 8.38 -2.25
C ALA A 283 -12.45 9.51 -1.60
N ALA A 284 -12.10 9.36 -0.30
CA ALA A 284 -11.34 10.35 0.43
C ALA A 284 -9.93 10.55 -0.14
N MET A 285 -9.25 9.47 -0.54
CA MET A 285 -7.91 9.55 -1.15
C MET A 285 -7.91 10.31 -2.48
N ILE A 286 -8.94 10.12 -3.32
CA ILE A 286 -9.09 10.88 -4.57
C ILE A 286 -9.34 12.36 -4.27
N LEU A 287 -10.31 12.66 -3.40
CA LEU A 287 -10.70 14.03 -3.08
C LEU A 287 -9.57 14.82 -2.41
N VAL A 288 -8.89 14.20 -1.45
CA VAL A 288 -7.80 14.83 -0.69
C VAL A 288 -6.55 15.01 -1.56
N SER A 289 -6.21 14.04 -2.41
CA SER A 289 -5.08 14.20 -3.34
C SER A 289 -5.33 15.35 -4.31
N TRP A 290 -6.54 15.43 -4.88
CA TRP A 290 -6.94 16.53 -5.76
C TRP A 290 -6.96 17.89 -5.05
N ALA A 291 -7.51 17.97 -3.84
CA ALA A 291 -7.58 19.20 -3.06
C ALA A 291 -6.17 19.68 -2.67
N SER A 292 -5.31 18.75 -2.27
CA SER A 292 -3.90 19.00 -1.97
C SER A 292 -3.14 19.53 -3.19
N ASP A 293 -3.39 18.97 -4.38
CA ASP A 293 -2.81 19.45 -5.63
C ASP A 293 -3.27 20.87 -5.99
N LYS A 294 -4.50 21.26 -5.65
CA LYS A 294 -4.97 22.63 -5.89
C LYS A 294 -4.43 23.64 -4.89
N LEU A 295 -4.36 23.28 -3.62
CA LEU A 295 -4.02 24.19 -2.53
C LEU A 295 -2.52 24.23 -2.21
N GLN A 296 -1.73 23.31 -2.78
CA GLN A 296 -0.26 23.23 -2.69
C GLN A 296 0.30 23.24 -1.25
N ASN A 297 -0.55 23.04 -0.24
CA ASN A 297 -0.15 22.95 1.16
C ASN A 297 -0.29 21.52 1.65
N ARG A 298 0.63 20.66 1.21
CA ARG A 298 0.57 19.20 1.40
C ARG A 298 0.41 18.79 2.85
N LYS A 299 1.09 19.47 3.78
CA LYS A 299 1.05 19.13 5.21
C LYS A 299 -0.34 19.28 5.83
N LEU A 300 -1.10 20.30 5.43
CA LEU A 300 -2.48 20.48 5.90
C LEU A 300 -3.42 19.36 5.43
N PHE A 301 -3.03 18.59 4.41
CA PHE A 301 -3.76 17.41 3.95
C PHE A 301 -3.20 16.10 4.53
N VAL A 302 -2.30 16.17 5.51
CA VAL A 302 -1.76 14.99 6.20
C VAL A 302 -2.17 15.00 7.67
N TRP A 303 -1.68 15.96 8.46
CA TRP A 303 -1.82 15.89 9.91
C TRP A 303 -3.28 15.98 10.41
N PRO A 304 -4.21 16.79 9.85
CA PRO A 304 -5.57 16.85 10.38
C PRO A 304 -6.33 15.54 10.15
N LEU A 305 -6.09 14.89 9.02
CA LEU A 305 -6.71 13.61 8.69
C LEU A 305 -6.21 12.51 9.62
N LEU A 306 -4.90 12.45 9.89
CA LEU A 306 -4.35 11.50 10.85
C LEU A 306 -4.82 11.79 12.29
N LEU A 307 -5.07 13.06 12.63
CA LEU A 307 -5.63 13.45 13.92
C LEU A 307 -7.11 13.00 14.04
N ILE A 308 -7.91 13.22 13.00
CA ILE A 308 -9.29 12.72 12.92
C ILE A 308 -9.30 11.20 13.05
N ALA A 309 -8.40 10.51 12.36
CA ALA A 309 -8.26 9.06 12.47
C ALA A 309 -7.96 8.62 13.91
N ALA A 310 -7.01 9.27 14.59
CA ALA A 310 -6.66 8.94 15.97
C ALA A 310 -7.86 9.08 16.93
N PHE A 311 -8.58 10.20 16.84
CA PHE A 311 -9.77 10.44 17.67
C PHE A 311 -10.92 9.49 17.33
N ALA A 312 -11.19 9.25 16.05
CA ALA A 312 -12.23 8.33 15.63
C ALA A 312 -11.93 6.89 16.09
N PHE A 313 -10.66 6.48 16.02
CA PHE A 313 -10.23 5.15 16.46
C PHE A 313 -10.40 4.96 17.97
N ILE A 314 -9.90 5.90 18.78
CA ILE A 314 -10.05 5.85 20.25
C ILE A 314 -11.51 6.01 20.66
N GLY A 315 -12.26 6.86 19.94
CA GLY A 315 -13.70 7.04 20.15
C GLY A 315 -14.50 5.78 19.88
N SER A 316 -14.17 5.02 18.82
CA SER A 316 -14.78 3.72 18.52
C SER A 316 -14.62 2.74 19.69
N TRP A 317 -13.43 2.70 20.28
CA TRP A 317 -13.18 1.91 21.48
C TRP A 317 -13.95 2.40 22.70
N ALA A 318 -13.94 3.71 22.96
CA ALA A 318 -14.59 4.31 24.13
C ALA A 318 -16.12 4.14 24.12
N VAL A 319 -16.73 4.18 22.93
CA VAL A 319 -18.16 3.90 22.72
C VAL A 319 -18.51 2.44 23.03
N GLY A 320 -17.56 1.52 22.81
CA GLY A 320 -17.73 0.10 23.09
C GLY A 320 -18.61 -0.64 22.07
N ALA A 321 -18.72 -1.96 22.27
CA ALA A 321 -19.48 -2.85 21.38
C ALA A 321 -21.01 -2.73 21.57
N ASP A 322 -21.47 -2.24 22.73
CA ASP A 322 -22.89 -2.05 23.04
C ASP A 322 -23.58 -1.07 22.08
N HIS A 323 -22.80 -0.19 21.44
CA HIS A 323 -23.25 0.73 20.40
C HIS A 323 -22.56 0.45 19.07
N PHE A 324 -22.65 -0.80 18.59
CA PHE A 324 -22.00 -1.31 17.38
C PHE A 324 -22.00 -0.32 16.20
N TRP A 325 -23.15 0.22 15.81
CA TRP A 325 -23.25 1.10 14.64
C TRP A 325 -22.50 2.43 14.78
N ILE A 326 -22.46 2.99 15.99
CA ILE A 326 -21.71 4.23 16.26
C ILE A 326 -20.21 3.92 16.23
N SER A 327 -19.79 2.86 16.92
CA SER A 327 -18.40 2.40 16.93
C SER A 327 -17.90 2.08 15.51
N TYR A 328 -18.72 1.37 14.72
CA TYR A 328 -18.43 1.04 13.34
C TYR A 328 -18.36 2.29 12.43
N THR A 329 -19.26 3.27 12.60
CA THR A 329 -19.19 4.53 11.85
C THR A 329 -17.87 5.27 12.12
N LEU A 330 -17.41 5.27 13.38
CA LEU A 330 -16.12 5.83 13.75
C LEU A 330 -14.95 5.05 13.13
N LEU A 331 -15.04 3.72 13.01
CA LEU A 331 -14.05 2.92 12.29
C LEU A 331 -14.02 3.23 10.79
N VAL A 332 -15.17 3.47 10.16
CA VAL A 332 -15.24 3.91 8.75
C VAL A 332 -14.54 5.25 8.57
N ILE A 333 -14.81 6.21 9.47
CA ILE A 333 -14.14 7.53 9.46
C ILE A 333 -12.63 7.36 9.66
N ALA A 334 -12.21 6.53 10.62
CA ALA A 334 -10.81 6.28 10.89
C ALA A 334 -10.10 5.66 9.69
N GLY A 335 -10.68 4.62 9.07
CA GLY A 335 -10.16 3.98 7.86
C GLY A 335 -10.01 4.98 6.71
N ALA A 336 -11.03 5.79 6.45
CA ALA A 336 -10.99 6.80 5.41
C ALA A 336 -9.91 7.86 5.66
N ALA A 337 -9.84 8.38 6.89
CA ALA A 337 -8.90 9.42 7.28
C ALA A 337 -7.44 8.91 7.37
N MET A 338 -7.23 7.62 7.62
CA MET A 338 -5.90 6.99 7.56
C MET A 338 -5.40 6.78 6.12
N TYR A 339 -6.28 6.58 5.13
CA TYR A 339 -5.87 6.35 3.73
C TYR A 339 -5.84 7.63 2.89
N ALA A 340 -6.66 8.62 3.23
CA ALA A 340 -6.73 9.88 2.51
C ALA A 340 -5.38 10.62 2.33
N PRO A 341 -4.46 10.66 3.31
CA PRO A 341 -3.23 11.44 3.21
C PRO A 341 -2.09 10.78 2.43
N TYR A 342 -2.26 9.57 1.86
CA TYR A 342 -1.19 8.89 1.09
C TYR A 342 -0.65 9.74 -0.05
N GLY A 343 -1.52 10.29 -0.90
CA GLY A 343 -1.11 11.14 -2.02
C GLY A 343 -0.32 12.38 -1.56
N PRO A 344 -0.89 13.24 -0.70
CA PRO A 344 -0.20 14.41 -0.16
C PRO A 344 1.13 14.06 0.54
N PHE A 345 1.18 12.97 1.32
CA PHE A 345 2.37 12.58 2.05
C PHE A 345 3.53 12.21 1.12
N PHE A 346 3.29 11.35 0.13
CA PHE A 346 4.33 10.97 -0.82
C PHE A 346 4.72 12.12 -1.77
N ALA A 347 3.86 13.12 -1.96
CA ALA A 347 4.20 14.35 -2.69
C ALA A 347 5.16 15.28 -1.91
N ILE A 348 5.12 15.26 -0.57
CA ILE A 348 6.03 16.06 0.27
C ILE A 348 7.50 15.68 0.04
N ILE A 349 7.78 14.40 -0.16
CA ILE A 349 9.15 13.86 -0.24
C ILE A 349 9.96 14.49 -1.39
N PRO A 350 9.48 14.47 -2.66
CA PRO A 350 10.19 15.11 -3.77
C PRO A 350 10.16 16.65 -3.72
N GLU A 351 9.27 17.26 -2.95
CA GLU A 351 9.27 18.72 -2.70
C GLU A 351 10.36 19.13 -1.69
N MET A 352 10.69 18.24 -0.74
CA MET A 352 11.68 18.51 0.32
C MET A 352 13.10 18.08 -0.01
N LEU A 353 13.27 17.16 -0.95
CA LEU A 353 14.56 16.53 -1.22
C LEU A 353 15.03 16.84 -2.65
N PRO A 354 16.34 17.05 -2.84
CA PRO A 354 16.91 17.14 -4.17
C PRO A 354 16.52 15.94 -5.03
N ARG A 355 16.20 16.19 -6.31
CA ARG A 355 15.68 15.17 -7.25
C ARG A 355 16.56 13.93 -7.35
N ASN A 356 17.87 14.09 -7.20
CA ASN A 356 18.83 12.99 -7.22
C ASN A 356 18.65 12.03 -6.03
N VAL A 357 18.26 12.50 -4.84
CA VAL A 357 18.16 11.63 -3.65
C VAL A 357 16.72 11.28 -3.26
N ALA A 358 15.72 12.00 -3.79
CA ALA A 358 14.31 11.79 -3.48
C ALA A 358 13.83 10.34 -3.72
N GLY A 359 14.28 9.70 -4.81
CA GLY A 359 13.94 8.31 -5.12
C GLY A 359 14.38 7.31 -4.05
N GLY A 360 15.65 7.39 -3.64
CA GLY A 360 16.19 6.53 -2.57
C GLY A 360 15.54 6.83 -1.22
N ALA A 361 15.25 8.10 -0.92
CA ALA A 361 14.61 8.48 0.32
C ALA A 361 13.16 7.96 0.40
N MET A 362 12.41 8.00 -0.70
CA MET A 362 11.08 7.38 -0.78
C MET A 362 11.14 5.87 -0.54
N ALA A 363 12.15 5.18 -1.09
CA ALA A 363 12.35 3.75 -0.85
C ALA A 363 12.60 3.47 0.64
N LEU A 364 13.51 4.22 1.27
CA LEU A 364 13.79 4.09 2.70
C LEU A 364 12.56 4.39 3.57
N ILE A 365 11.83 5.47 3.27
CA ILE A 365 10.60 5.83 3.98
C ILE A 365 9.58 4.69 3.87
N ASN A 366 9.34 4.17 2.66
CA ASN A 366 8.39 3.08 2.46
C ASN A 366 8.82 1.78 3.16
N SER A 367 10.11 1.46 3.17
CA SER A 367 10.63 0.32 3.94
C SER A 367 10.39 0.51 5.44
N MET A 368 10.63 1.71 5.98
CA MET A 368 10.28 2.01 7.38
C MET A 368 8.77 1.93 7.64
N GLY A 369 7.94 2.24 6.64
CA GLY A 369 6.50 1.95 6.68
C GLY A 369 6.19 0.46 6.81
N ALA A 370 6.80 -0.38 5.99
CA ALA A 370 6.66 -1.84 6.09
C ALA A 370 7.12 -2.37 7.45
N LEU A 371 8.20 -1.82 8.02
CA LEU A 371 8.60 -2.15 9.38
C LEU A 371 7.53 -1.71 10.40
N GLY A 372 6.94 -0.53 10.24
CA GLY A 372 5.79 -0.09 11.04
C GLY A 372 4.60 -1.03 10.92
N SER A 373 4.30 -1.52 9.71
CA SER A 373 3.27 -2.53 9.46
C SER A 373 3.54 -3.84 10.18
N PHE A 374 4.81 -4.29 10.25
CA PHE A 374 5.22 -5.45 11.04
C PHE A 374 4.85 -5.27 12.51
N PHE A 375 5.27 -4.14 13.12
CA PHE A 375 4.95 -3.86 14.53
C PHE A 375 3.45 -3.69 14.77
N GLY A 376 2.74 -2.99 13.88
CA GLY A 376 1.28 -2.82 13.97
C GLY A 376 0.54 -4.16 13.91
N SER A 377 0.95 -5.05 13.01
CA SER A 377 0.33 -6.36 12.83
C SER A 377 0.60 -7.31 14.01
N TRP A 378 1.85 -7.38 14.46
CA TRP A 378 2.27 -8.28 15.52
C TRP A 378 1.84 -7.80 16.90
N PHE A 379 2.16 -6.55 17.23
CA PHE A 379 2.05 -6.04 18.59
C PHE A 379 0.59 -5.81 19.00
N VAL A 380 -0.27 -5.38 18.06
CA VAL A 380 -1.73 -5.30 18.30
C VAL A 380 -2.29 -6.65 18.74
N GLY A 381 -1.94 -7.73 18.04
CA GLY A 381 -2.47 -9.02 18.42
C GLY A 381 -1.83 -9.65 19.65
N TYR A 382 -0.54 -9.38 19.89
CA TYR A 382 0.09 -9.68 21.16
C TYR A 382 -0.62 -8.98 22.33
N LEU A 383 -0.92 -7.68 22.20
CA LEU A 383 -1.66 -6.91 23.21
C LEU A 383 -3.06 -7.49 23.43
N ASN A 384 -3.81 -7.80 22.37
CA ASN A 384 -5.12 -8.45 22.48
C ASN A 384 -5.04 -9.81 23.21
N GLY A 385 -3.98 -10.58 22.96
CA GLY A 385 -3.74 -11.87 23.60
C GLY A 385 -3.36 -11.75 25.08
N ALA A 386 -2.47 -10.82 25.41
CA ALA A 386 -1.92 -10.66 26.76
C ALA A 386 -2.89 -9.97 27.73
N THR A 387 -3.65 -8.98 27.26
CA THR A 387 -4.60 -8.23 28.11
C THR A 387 -5.99 -8.86 28.12
N GLY A 388 -6.30 -9.74 27.17
CA GLY A 388 -7.64 -10.29 26.96
C GLY A 388 -8.67 -9.26 26.47
N SER A 389 -8.26 -8.03 26.16
CA SER A 389 -9.13 -6.92 25.77
C SER A 389 -8.58 -6.17 24.56
N PRO A 390 -9.45 -5.68 23.64
CA PRO A 390 -9.01 -4.84 22.53
C PRO A 390 -8.48 -3.46 22.97
N SER A 391 -8.72 -3.05 24.22
CA SER A 391 -8.38 -1.71 24.72
C SER A 391 -6.93 -1.29 24.49
N ALA A 392 -5.97 -2.11 24.91
CA ALA A 392 -4.55 -1.81 24.77
C ALA A 392 -4.13 -1.61 23.31
N SER A 393 -4.73 -2.38 22.40
CA SER A 393 -4.47 -2.30 20.96
C SER A 393 -4.99 -1.02 20.33
N TYR A 394 -6.21 -0.61 20.70
CA TYR A 394 -6.79 0.63 20.21
C TYR A 394 -6.02 1.85 20.71
N ILE A 395 -5.60 1.83 21.98
CA ILE A 395 -4.74 2.87 22.55
C ILE A 395 -3.39 2.90 21.83
N PHE A 396 -2.74 1.75 21.62
CA PHE A 396 -1.47 1.66 20.92
C PHE A 396 -1.55 2.24 19.50
N MET A 397 -2.56 1.84 18.72
CA MET A 397 -2.78 2.37 17.36
C MET A 397 -3.09 3.87 17.36
N GLY A 398 -3.96 4.33 18.26
CA GLY A 398 -4.31 5.75 18.40
C GLY A 398 -3.10 6.62 18.79
N VAL A 399 -2.30 6.17 19.76
CA VAL A 399 -1.04 6.83 20.15
C VAL A 399 -0.05 6.87 19.00
N ALA A 400 0.10 5.79 18.23
CA ALA A 400 0.97 5.78 17.06
C ALA A 400 0.53 6.81 16.00
N LEU A 401 -0.78 6.99 15.79
CA LEU A 401 -1.30 8.05 14.92
C LEU A 401 -1.04 9.45 15.48
N PHE A 402 -1.19 9.68 16.78
CA PHE A 402 -0.82 10.97 17.41
C PHE A 402 0.68 11.27 17.26
N VAL A 403 1.54 10.26 17.44
CA VAL A 403 2.99 10.39 17.21
C VAL A 403 3.25 10.77 15.75
N SER A 404 2.56 10.13 14.81
CA SER A 404 2.65 10.48 13.39
C SER A 404 2.20 11.94 13.10
N VAL A 405 1.12 12.40 13.74
CA VAL A 405 0.68 13.82 13.66
C VAL A 405 1.77 14.75 14.19
N TRP A 406 2.29 14.48 15.38
CA TRP A 406 3.35 15.29 15.99
C TRP A 406 4.61 15.34 15.13
N LEU A 407 5.05 14.19 14.61
CA LEU A 407 6.19 14.10 13.70
C LEU A 407 5.94 14.91 12.41
N THR A 408 4.73 14.87 11.86
CA THR A 408 4.36 15.67 10.67
C THR A 408 4.47 17.16 10.91
N LEU A 409 4.09 17.64 12.11
CA LEU A 409 4.14 19.05 12.50
C LEU A 409 5.59 19.56 12.65
N ILE A 410 6.50 18.73 13.17
CA ILE A 410 7.90 19.13 13.40
C ILE A 410 8.79 18.99 12.15
N VAL A 411 8.37 18.24 11.13
CA VAL A 411 9.08 18.21 9.84
C VAL A 411 9.12 19.65 9.32
N LYS A 412 10.31 20.18 9.03
CA LYS A 412 10.43 21.55 8.50
C LYS A 412 10.04 21.57 7.02
N PRO A 413 9.31 22.59 6.53
CA PRO A 413 9.14 22.80 5.09
C PRO A 413 10.51 22.81 4.41
N ALA A 414 10.58 22.41 3.14
CA ALA A 414 11.74 22.77 2.34
C ALA A 414 11.93 24.29 2.48
N ASN A 415 13.13 24.75 2.81
CA ASN A 415 13.46 26.15 2.62
C ASN A 415 13.36 26.39 1.11
N ASN A 416 12.17 26.74 0.62
CA ASN A 416 12.08 27.56 -0.56
C ASN A 416 12.85 28.81 -0.17
N GLN A 417 14.09 28.93 -0.64
CA GLN A 417 14.67 30.23 -0.85
C GLN A 417 13.56 31.04 -1.50
N GLN A 418 13.06 32.03 -0.76
CA GLN A 418 12.20 33.05 -1.31
C GLN A 418 12.92 33.53 -2.56
N LEU A 419 12.43 33.14 -3.75
CA LEU A 419 12.80 33.87 -4.95
C LEU A 419 12.41 35.32 -4.64
N PRO A 420 13.34 36.28 -4.71
CA PRO A 420 13.04 37.66 -4.41
C PRO A 420 11.81 38.08 -5.22
N ILE A 421 10.89 38.81 -4.59
CA ILE A 421 9.59 39.25 -5.12
C ILE A 421 9.72 40.17 -6.38
N GLY A 422 10.90 40.30 -6.98
CA GLY A 422 11.19 41.23 -8.08
C GLY A 422 11.28 40.66 -9.50
N ALA A 423 11.01 39.37 -9.76
CA ALA A 423 11.15 38.80 -11.11
C ALA A 423 9.81 38.37 -11.76
N ARG A 424 8.74 39.12 -11.49
CA ARG A 424 7.56 39.18 -12.37
C ARG A 424 7.58 40.57 -12.99
N HIS A 425 7.66 40.63 -14.32
CA HIS A 425 7.89 41.81 -15.17
C HIS A 425 9.35 42.03 -15.59
N ALA A 426 9.85 41.15 -16.45
CA ALA A 426 10.74 41.50 -17.55
C ALA A 426 10.48 40.51 -18.70
#